data_AF-A0AAU9Y2K6-F1
#
_entry.id   AF-A0AAU9Y2K6-F1
#
_cell.length_a   1.000
_cell.length_b   1.000
_cell.length_c   1.000
_cell.angle_alpha   90.00
_cell.angle_beta   90.00
_cell.angle_gamma   90.00
#
_symmetry.space_group_name_H-M   'P 1'
#
loop_
_entity.id
_entity.type
_entity.pdbx_description
1 polymer ?
#
loop_
_entity_poly.entity_id
_entity_poly.type
_entity_poly.pdbx_seq_one_letter_code
_entity_poly.pdbx_strand_id
1 'polypeptide(L)'
;MRRDDYAKAIEDQGFKLVYNPPGDGNCQFAALSHQTKRLGILRSPETMRKEIVEYLKSSLYKSDGFPLLEHLADDEFACWDDYITHMARDGTYGDQITPYAQQQTCVTSTSK
;
A
#
# COMPACT_ATOMS: atom_id res chain seq x y z
N MET A 1 18.39 -15.95 0.22
CA MET A 1 17.27 -16.89 0.00
C MET A 1 16.84 -16.75 -1.46
N ARG A 2 16.67 -17.85 -2.20
CA ARG A 2 16.33 -17.82 -3.63
C ARG A 2 14.81 -17.68 -3.81
N ARG A 3 14.35 -17.16 -4.96
CA ARG A 3 12.92 -16.94 -5.26
C ARG A 3 12.06 -18.19 -5.01
N ASP A 4 12.58 -19.37 -5.36
CA ASP A 4 11.86 -20.63 -5.22
C ASP A 4 11.67 -21.05 -3.75
N ASP A 5 12.58 -20.61 -2.87
CA ASP A 5 12.46 -20.86 -1.42
C ASP A 5 11.26 -20.09 -0.84
N TYR A 6 10.96 -18.89 -1.36
CA TYR A 6 9.82 -18.09 -0.92
C TYR A 6 8.48 -18.67 -1.39
N ALA A 7 8.39 -19.09 -2.64
CA ALA A 7 7.17 -19.71 -3.17
C ALA A 7 6.81 -20.96 -2.37
N LYS A 8 7.81 -21.82 -2.12
CA LYS A 8 7.64 -23.02 -1.32
C LYS A 8 7.22 -22.71 0.11
N ALA A 9 7.85 -21.72 0.77
CA ALA A 9 7.47 -21.33 2.13
C ALA A 9 6.03 -20.78 2.22
N ILE A 10 5.52 -20.11 1.17
CA ILE A 10 4.14 -19.64 1.08
C ILE A 10 3.18 -20.81 0.87
N GLU A 11 3.54 -21.75 -0.02
CA GLU A 11 2.78 -22.97 -0.30
C GLU A 11 2.68 -23.90 0.91
N ASP A 12 3.77 -24.07 1.65
CA ASP A 12 3.83 -24.86 2.88
C ASP A 12 2.90 -24.31 3.99
N GLN A 13 2.60 -23.01 3.94
CA GLN A 13 1.61 -22.36 4.82
C GLN A 13 0.16 -22.47 4.30
N GLY A 14 -0.07 -23.14 3.17
CA GLY A 14 -1.38 -23.29 2.53
C GLY A 14 -1.80 -22.09 1.69
N PHE A 15 -0.91 -21.14 1.44
CA PHE A 15 -1.18 -20.00 0.56
C PHE A 15 -0.65 -20.25 -0.85
N LYS A 16 -1.24 -19.57 -1.85
CA LYS A 16 -0.78 -19.64 -3.24
C LYS A 16 -0.42 -18.25 -3.73
N LEU A 17 0.73 -18.12 -4.38
CA LEU A 17 1.07 -16.92 -5.15
C LEU A 17 0.20 -16.88 -6.42
N VAL A 18 -0.85 -16.06 -6.41
CA VAL A 18 -1.83 -15.98 -7.50
C VAL A 18 -1.58 -14.81 -8.45
N TYR A 19 -0.78 -13.82 -8.02
CA TYR A 19 -0.51 -12.61 -8.80
C TYR A 19 0.88 -12.08 -8.46
N ASN A 20 1.68 -11.83 -9.50
CA ASN A 20 3.04 -11.31 -9.40
C ASN A 20 3.17 -10.11 -10.35
N PRO A 21 2.86 -8.88 -9.90
CA PRO A 21 2.90 -7.70 -10.75
C PRO A 21 4.35 -7.33 -11.15
N PRO A 22 4.53 -6.59 -12.25
CA PRO A 22 5.85 -6.05 -12.62
C PRO A 22 6.46 -5.21 -11.51
N GLY A 23 7.78 -5.27 -11.33
CA GLY A 23 8.53 -4.45 -10.38
C GLY A 23 8.83 -3.04 -10.91
N ASP A 24 7.80 -2.29 -11.28
CA ASP A 24 7.88 -0.95 -11.87
C ASP A 24 7.57 0.17 -10.85
N GLY A 25 7.49 -0.17 -9.57
CA GLY A 25 7.08 0.72 -8.48
C GLY A 25 5.56 0.84 -8.30
N ASN A 26 4.75 0.34 -9.23
CA ASN A 26 3.30 0.20 -9.04
C ASN A 26 2.89 -1.19 -8.48
N CYS A 27 3.86 -2.09 -8.31
CA CYS A 27 3.64 -3.48 -7.89
C CYS A 27 2.76 -3.63 -6.64
N GLN A 28 2.98 -2.81 -5.61
CA GLN A 28 2.22 -2.92 -4.37
C GLN A 28 0.76 -2.49 -4.57
N PHE A 29 0.50 -1.40 -5.29
CA PHE A 29 -0.85 -0.93 -5.62
C PHE A 29 -1.58 -1.91 -6.55
N ALA A 30 -0.86 -2.54 -7.47
CA ALA A 30 -1.42 -3.60 -8.31
C ALA A 30 -1.78 -4.85 -7.49
N ALA A 31 -0.93 -5.26 -6.55
CA ALA A 31 -1.21 -6.36 -5.66
C ALA A 31 -2.41 -6.09 -4.75
N LEU A 32 -2.50 -4.88 -4.19
CA LEU A 32 -3.64 -4.44 -3.39
C LEU A 32 -4.93 -4.39 -4.22
N SER A 33 -4.90 -3.82 -5.43
CA SER A 33 -6.03 -3.79 -6.37
C SER A 33 -6.53 -5.20 -6.71
N HIS A 34 -5.61 -6.12 -6.98
CA HIS A 34 -5.93 -7.52 -7.24
C HIS A 34 -6.64 -8.16 -6.03
N GLN A 35 -6.18 -7.89 -4.81
CA GLN A 35 -6.76 -8.45 -3.59
C GLN A 35 -8.12 -7.84 -3.25
N THR A 36 -8.26 -6.51 -3.33
CA THR A 36 -9.53 -5.81 -3.01
C THR A 36 -10.62 -6.12 -4.03
N LYS A 37 -10.25 -6.42 -5.28
CA LYS A 37 -11.19 -6.90 -6.30
C LYS A 37 -11.93 -8.17 -5.85
N ARG A 38 -11.28 -9.05 -5.08
CA ARG A 38 -11.92 -10.25 -4.51
C ARG A 38 -12.97 -9.92 -3.43
N LEU A 39 -12.92 -8.71 -2.88
CA LEU A 39 -13.88 -8.17 -1.91
C LEU A 39 -14.94 -7.29 -2.57
N GLY A 40 -14.99 -7.21 -3.91
CA GLY A 40 -15.94 -6.38 -4.66
C GLY A 40 -15.50 -4.92 -4.86
N ILE A 41 -14.30 -4.55 -4.40
CA ILE A 41 -13.78 -3.18 -4.53
C ILE A 41 -12.95 -3.09 -5.81
N LEU A 42 -13.58 -2.54 -6.85
CA LEU A 42 -13.00 -2.41 -8.19
C LEU A 42 -12.25 -1.08 -8.33
N ARG A 43 -10.95 -1.11 -8.10
CA ARG A 43 -10.05 0.05 -8.25
C ARG A 43 -8.86 -0.33 -9.12
N SER A 44 -8.45 0.53 -10.03
CA SER A 44 -7.19 0.35 -10.77
C SER A 44 -5.99 0.63 -9.83
N PRO A 45 -4.78 0.15 -10.14
CA PRO A 45 -3.58 0.46 -9.35
C PRO A 45 -3.35 1.98 -9.21
N GLU A 46 -3.58 2.73 -10.28
CA GLU A 46 -3.43 4.19 -10.30
C GLU A 46 -4.49 4.88 -9.44
N THR A 47 -5.73 4.39 -9.49
CA THR A 47 -6.82 4.88 -8.64
C THR A 47 -6.51 4.60 -7.18
N MET A 48 -5.99 3.40 -6.89
CA MET A 48 -5.62 2.98 -5.54
C MET A 48 -4.51 3.86 -4.96
N ARG A 49 -3.46 4.16 -5.74
CA ARG A 49 -2.42 5.11 -5.33
C ARG A 49 -3.02 6.48 -5.00
N LYS A 50 -3.87 7.03 -5.87
CA LYS A 50 -4.51 8.33 -5.66
C LYS A 50 -5.30 8.37 -4.36
N GLU A 51 -6.13 7.37 -4.11
CA GLU A 51 -6.98 7.32 -2.91
C GLU A 51 -6.17 7.15 -1.62
N ILE A 52 -5.10 6.34 -1.67
CA ILE A 52 -4.15 6.21 -0.55
C ILE A 52 -3.49 7.56 -0.26
N VAL A 53 -3.01 8.25 -1.29
CA VAL A 53 -2.37 9.56 -1.15
C VAL A 53 -3.34 10.61 -0.62
N GLU A 54 -4.59 10.63 -1.10
CA GLU A 54 -5.63 11.54 -0.58
C GLU A 54 -5.97 11.26 0.89
N TYR A 55 -6.03 9.99 1.30
CA TYR A 55 -6.17 9.65 2.72
C TYR A 55 -5.00 10.18 3.55
N LEU A 56 -3.77 9.99 3.08
CA LEU A 56 -2.56 10.41 3.78
C LEU A 56 -2.43 11.95 3.88
N LYS A 57 -2.97 12.70 2.92
CA LYS A 57 -3.05 14.18 3.03
C LYS A 57 -3.91 14.65 4.20
N SER A 58 -4.94 13.89 4.56
CA SER A 58 -5.89 14.25 5.62
C SER A 58 -5.62 13.55 6.95
N SER A 59 -4.66 12.63 6.98
CA SER A 59 -4.39 11.76 8.14
C SER A 59 -2.89 11.72 8.42
N LEU A 60 -2.46 12.41 9.49
CA LEU A 60 -1.07 12.42 9.97
C LEU A 60 -0.79 11.34 11.02
N TYR A 61 -1.85 10.76 11.60
CA TYR A 61 -1.80 9.84 12.73
C TYR A 61 -2.57 8.57 12.41
N LYS A 62 -2.16 7.48 13.06
CA LYS A 62 -2.92 6.24 13.13
C LYS A 62 -4.13 6.39 14.05
N SER A 63 -5.03 5.41 14.01
CA SER A 63 -6.23 5.38 14.86
C SER A 63 -5.91 5.34 16.36
N ASP A 64 -4.71 4.90 16.75
CA ASP A 64 -4.20 4.87 18.12
C ASP A 64 -3.47 6.17 18.53
N GLY A 65 -3.37 7.16 17.62
CA GLY A 65 -2.70 8.43 17.84
C GLY A 65 -1.21 8.44 17.51
N PHE A 66 -0.63 7.32 17.03
CA PHE A 66 0.78 7.27 16.65
C PHE A 66 1.06 8.03 15.34
N PRO A 67 2.09 8.89 15.25
CA PRO A 67 2.39 9.63 14.02
C PRO A 67 2.82 8.70 12.89
N LEU A 68 2.23 8.85 11.70
CA LEU A 68 2.58 8.01 10.55
C LEU A 68 4.03 8.24 10.09
N LEU A 69 4.56 9.45 10.25
CA LEU A 69 5.91 9.80 9.84
C LEU A 69 6.99 8.99 10.60
N GLU A 70 6.73 8.59 11.85
CA GLU A 70 7.65 7.75 12.63
C GLU A 70 7.76 6.32 12.08
N HIS A 71 6.88 5.93 11.14
CA HIS A 71 7.02 4.71 10.37
C HIS A 71 7.86 4.89 9.10
N LEU A 72 8.38 6.06 8.77
CA LEU A 72 9.38 6.19 7.70
C LEU A 72 10.78 5.99 8.29
N ALA A 73 11.69 5.41 7.51
CA ALA A 73 13.09 5.32 7.92
C ALA A 73 13.69 6.73 8.00
N ASP A 74 14.53 6.96 9.02
CA ASP A 74 15.04 8.27 9.44
C ASP A 74 15.44 9.22 8.29
N ASP A 75 15.00 10.47 8.40
CA ASP A 75 15.36 11.65 7.60
C ASP A 75 15.21 11.57 6.06
N GLU A 76 14.57 10.53 5.50
CA GLU A 76 14.36 10.44 4.03
C GLU A 76 13.54 11.62 3.48
N PHE A 77 12.62 12.15 4.31
CA PHE A 77 11.78 13.29 3.97
C PHE A 77 11.91 14.36 5.05
N ALA A 78 12.14 15.62 4.62
CA ALA A 78 12.25 16.75 5.54
C ALA A 78 10.89 17.09 6.19
N CYS A 79 9.78 16.76 5.51
CA CYS A 79 8.43 16.92 6.05
C CYS A 79 7.42 15.95 5.40
N TRP A 80 6.21 15.91 5.96
CA TRP A 80 5.11 15.08 5.44
C TRP A 80 4.72 15.44 4.00
N ASP A 81 4.70 16.73 3.66
CA ASP A 81 4.33 17.17 2.32
C ASP A 81 5.31 16.68 1.24
N ASP A 82 6.60 16.57 1.59
CA ASP A 82 7.62 15.98 0.71
C ASP A 82 7.33 14.49 0.47
N TYR A 83 7.00 13.77 1.54
CA TYR A 83 6.59 12.36 1.46
C TYR A 83 5.32 12.18 0.61
N ILE A 84 4.28 13.00 0.83
CA ILE A 84 3.05 12.95 0.04
C ILE A 84 3.33 13.22 -1.43
N THR A 85 4.15 14.23 -1.74
CA THR A 85 4.53 14.57 -3.11
C THR A 85 5.33 13.45 -3.76
N HIS A 86 6.17 12.77 -3.00
CA HIS A 86 6.93 11.60 -3.46
C HIS A 86 5.99 10.43 -3.76
N MET A 87 5.14 10.03 -2.80
CA MET A 87 4.23 8.88 -2.91
C MET A 87 3.17 9.04 -4.02
N ALA A 88 2.81 10.30 -4.35
CA ALA A 88 1.89 10.63 -5.43
C ALA A 88 2.44 10.33 -6.84
N ARG A 89 3.76 10.22 -7.00
CA ARG A 89 4.39 9.99 -8.31
C ARG A 89 4.17 8.57 -8.78
N ASP A 90 3.76 8.43 -10.04
CA ASP A 90 3.68 7.14 -10.69
C ASP A 90 5.04 6.43 -10.70
N GLY A 91 5.02 5.10 -10.50
CA GLY A 91 6.26 4.31 -10.39
C GLY A 91 7.03 4.48 -9.08
N THR A 92 6.50 5.20 -8.09
CA THR A 92 7.09 5.24 -6.73
C THR A 92 6.69 4.01 -5.95
N TYR A 93 7.66 3.26 -5.43
CA TYR A 93 7.39 2.09 -4.60
C TYR A 93 6.57 2.48 -3.36
N GLY A 94 5.51 1.72 -3.09
CA GLY A 94 4.82 1.82 -1.82
C GLY A 94 5.66 1.22 -0.68
N ASP A 95 5.41 1.69 0.52
CA ASP A 95 6.13 1.34 1.74
C ASP A 95 5.20 0.63 2.74
N GLN A 96 5.50 0.70 4.03
CA GLN A 96 4.69 0.10 5.10
C GLN A 96 3.47 0.94 5.51
N ILE A 97 3.40 2.21 5.13
CA ILE A 97 2.27 3.10 5.39
C ILE A 97 1.17 2.90 4.35
N THR A 98 1.52 2.61 3.10
CA THR A 98 0.56 2.48 1.99
C THR A 98 -0.47 1.35 2.17
N PRO A 99 -0.14 0.13 2.67
CA PRO A 99 -1.15 -0.89 2.98
C PRO A 99 -2.07 -0.49 4.15
N TYR A 100 -1.52 0.19 5.17
CA TYR A 100 -2.33 0.71 6.28
C TYR A 100 -3.36 1.73 5.76
N ALA A 101 -2.92 2.71 4.97
CA ALA A 101 -3.80 3.69 4.36
C ALA A 101 -4.88 3.04 3.48
N GLN A 102 -4.52 2.02 2.68
CA GLN A 102 -5.48 1.27 1.89
C GLN A 102 -6.56 0.60 2.74
N GLN A 103 -6.19 0.02 3.89
CA GLN A 103 -7.17 -0.57 4.80
C GLN A 103 -8.19 0.48 5.27
N GLN A 104 -7.73 1.69 5.61
CA GLN A 104 -8.58 2.78 6.07
C GLN A 104 -9.50 3.32 4.96
N THR A 105 -9.02 3.41 3.72
CA THR A 105 -9.87 3.80 2.58
C THR A 105 -10.96 2.76 2.26
N CYS A 106 -10.70 1.47 2.52
CA CYS A 106 -11.72 0.42 2.37
C CYS A 106 -12.78 0.44 3.48
N VAL A 107 -12.41 0.73 4.74
CA VAL A 107 -13.37 0.83 5.85
C VAL A 107 -14.32 2.02 5.66
N THR A 108 -13.79 3.15 5.19
CA THR A 108 -14.60 4.37 4.93
C THR A 108 -15.54 4.23 3.73
N SER A 109 -15.21 3.36 2.77
CA SER A 109 -16.05 3.12 1.59
C SER A 109 -17.13 2.06 1.79
N THR A 110 -17.05 1.25 2.84
CA THR A 110 -18.05 0.22 3.20
C THR A 110 -19.07 0.69 4.25
N SER A 111 -18.83 1.85 4.87
CA SER A 111 -19.72 2.45 5.88
C SER A 111 -20.76 3.43 5.28
N LYS A 112 -21.00 3.40 3.96
CA LYS A 112 -22.01 4.22 3.28
C LYS A 112 -23.14 3.38 2.70
#